data_AF-A0A842P9V6-F1
#
_entry.id   AF-A0A842P9V6-F1
#
_cell.length_a   1.000
_cell.length_b   1.000
_cell.length_c   1.000
_cell.angle_alpha   90.00
_cell.angle_beta   90.00
_cell.angle_gamma   90.00
#
_symmetry.space_group_name_H-M   'P 1'
#
loop_
_entity.id
_entity.type
_entity.pdbx_description
1 polymer ?
#
loop_
_entity_poly.entity_id
_entity_poly.type
_entity_poly.pdbx_seq_one_letter_code
_entity_poly.pdbx_strand_id
1 'polypeptide(L)'
;SSNLLEFYDPAPYYERAFASVLMVAGPTGPDLTVTKEDIELPAMMRPGKDYMITATIKNEGGEGTGVAFNVSLAVDGTPYAKEEGVGPLAAGESTTVSFTVNLAKGCHEFKVVADANSDVSESNEYNNEGKKKKQAGNVIVVNSNSGFDNLVSEGFATTDGTTYYIEDLDIENCEGRGIDIQNTNVPFVINNCTVHDCSESGVFFKSITNGKISDSTVEKNHLKGIRLRNCSHVDIDNNLVQENAKYGIDVFPSLMPYPDCEYICITNNTVIGNLYGIDLIGDHCVVRDNVIRNNTAAMPGSDEGHGIYCFGNYSKIYNNTIAYNDNYGIYMDYDTPSTPCLWNCIFGNTFIDNNVQFSDHIAQCYDSGDNYWNSTVPLGYYNDTGSPFDNYMGNYWRDYTQSYPDAEEVDGSEIWDTPYDIDGGTNKDYAPLMQPWSNYERIPCDGAGAIFDTGSPANPYPSIFGTHNGTITVNQNITVNGMYTYPCSGTGGHTEFAKIWNETTGDCAEAHWNGYPGDYHNISFNKTLTLKKGVVYHYIINTGSYPQIYHTDALPTTNGWINCTEFTDANGKRYTDWIPAIRLFL
;
A
#
# COMPACT_ATOMS: atom_id res chain seq x y z
N SER A 1 -9.92 23.27 -17.60
CA SER A 1 -10.59 24.06 -16.54
C SER A 1 -10.71 23.15 -15.34
N SER A 2 -9.82 23.32 -14.36
CA SER A 2 -9.57 22.32 -13.33
C SER A 2 -10.74 22.13 -12.37
N ASN A 3 -11.06 20.87 -12.08
CA ASN A 3 -12.08 20.42 -11.14
C ASN A 3 -11.60 20.56 -9.69
N LEU A 4 -11.35 21.80 -9.27
CA LEU A 4 -11.14 22.20 -7.87
C LEU A 4 -12.46 22.18 -7.07
N LEU A 5 -13.16 21.05 -7.06
CA LEU A 5 -14.46 20.87 -6.40
C LEU A 5 -14.56 19.55 -5.62
N GLU A 6 -13.57 19.26 -4.78
CA GLU A 6 -13.78 18.46 -3.56
C GLU A 6 -13.33 19.23 -2.31
N PHE A 7 -13.81 20.46 -2.16
CA PHE A 7 -13.92 21.11 -0.84
C PHE A 7 -15.34 20.87 -0.32
N TYR A 8 -15.59 19.69 0.25
CA TYR A 8 -16.72 19.52 1.16
C TYR A 8 -16.24 19.92 2.54
N ASP A 9 -16.26 21.23 2.79
CA ASP A 9 -16.26 21.81 4.13
C ASP A 9 -17.68 21.62 4.70
N PRO A 10 -17.88 20.78 5.73
CA PRO A 10 -19.19 20.58 6.31
C PRO A 10 -19.58 21.72 7.27
N ALA A 11 -18.80 22.79 7.39
CA ALA A 11 -19.09 23.94 8.24
C ALA A 11 -18.81 25.28 7.53
N PRO A 12 -19.82 25.94 6.93
CA PRO A 12 -19.59 27.25 6.33
C PRO A 12 -19.32 28.30 7.42
N TYR A 13 -18.05 28.57 7.70
CA TYR A 13 -17.60 29.79 8.38
C TYR A 13 -17.73 30.98 7.43
N TYR A 14 -18.95 31.44 7.18
CA TYR A 14 -19.26 32.85 6.92
C TYR A 14 -20.71 33.11 7.33
N GLU A 15 -20.85 33.51 8.59
CA GLU A 15 -22.04 34.18 9.12
C GLU A 15 -22.47 35.31 8.18
N ARG A 16 -23.72 35.24 7.74
CA ARG A 16 -24.41 36.36 7.10
C ARG A 16 -24.74 37.40 8.17
N ALA A 17 -23.89 38.41 8.32
CA ALA A 17 -24.30 39.65 8.95
C ALA A 17 -25.15 40.49 7.98
N PHE A 18 -26.41 40.11 7.78
CA PHE A 18 -27.43 41.05 7.32
C PHE A 18 -27.99 41.78 8.55
N ALA A 19 -27.36 42.90 8.90
CA ALA A 19 -27.95 43.87 9.82
C ALA A 19 -29.10 44.60 9.11
N SER A 20 -30.25 43.95 9.04
CA SER A 20 -31.54 44.61 8.78
C SER A 20 -32.10 44.99 10.15
N VAL A 21 -32.08 46.28 10.49
CA VAL A 21 -32.80 46.79 11.67
C VAL A 21 -34.30 46.70 11.35
N LEU A 22 -34.87 45.53 11.59
CA LEU A 22 -36.30 45.36 11.76
C LEU A 22 -36.51 45.24 13.27
N MET A 23 -37.22 46.19 13.88
CA MET A 23 -37.72 46.00 15.25
C MET A 23 -38.77 44.88 15.20
N VAL A 24 -38.31 43.63 15.22
CA VAL A 24 -39.12 42.45 15.47
C VAL A 24 -39.38 42.45 16.96
N ALA A 25 -40.65 42.41 17.36
CA ALA A 25 -40.99 42.11 18.74
C ALA A 25 -40.20 40.86 19.16
N GLY A 26 -39.50 40.90 20.30
CA GLY A 26 -38.73 39.74 20.77
C GLY A 26 -39.59 38.46 20.73
N PRO A 27 -38.97 37.27 20.60
CA PRO A 27 -39.71 36.01 20.54
C PRO A 27 -40.78 36.00 21.65
N THR A 28 -42.03 35.76 21.30
CA THR A 28 -43.15 35.79 22.26
C THR A 28 -43.56 34.37 22.59
N GLY A 29 -43.69 34.04 23.87
CA GLY A 29 -44.02 32.69 24.34
C GLY A 29 -42.80 31.75 24.44
N PRO A 30 -42.99 30.55 25.00
CA PRO A 30 -42.00 29.46 24.98
C PRO A 30 -41.78 28.90 23.57
N ASP A 31 -40.62 28.28 23.31
CA ASP A 31 -40.29 27.59 22.05
C ASP A 31 -39.29 26.47 22.34
N LEU A 32 -39.78 25.25 22.56
CA LEU A 32 -38.96 24.09 22.90
C LEU A 32 -38.38 23.46 21.64
N THR A 33 -37.06 23.43 21.54
CA THR A 33 -36.38 22.89 20.37
C THR A 33 -35.52 21.68 20.68
N VAL A 34 -35.50 20.76 19.73
CA VAL A 34 -34.58 19.63 19.69
C VAL A 34 -34.12 19.45 18.24
N THR A 35 -32.81 19.48 18.00
CA THR A 35 -32.23 19.23 16.68
C THR A 35 -31.39 17.95 16.70
N LYS A 36 -30.93 17.52 15.51
CA LYS A 36 -30.01 16.36 15.40
C LYS A 36 -28.71 16.55 16.18
N GLU A 37 -28.24 17.80 16.35
CA GLU A 37 -27.00 18.10 17.05
C GLU A 37 -27.18 18.09 18.56
N ASP A 38 -28.43 18.21 19.03
CA ASP A 38 -28.77 18.12 20.44
C ASP A 38 -28.87 16.67 20.94
N ILE A 39 -28.82 15.68 20.02
CA ILE A 39 -28.83 14.24 20.35
C ILE A 39 -27.39 13.71 20.35
N GLU A 40 -26.90 13.37 21.53
CA GLU A 40 -25.58 12.79 21.76
C GLU A 40 -25.67 11.26 21.82
N LEU A 41 -24.89 10.60 20.94
CA LEU A 41 -24.81 9.15 20.84
C LEU A 41 -23.36 8.70 21.12
N PRO A 42 -23.15 7.52 21.71
CA PRO A 42 -21.81 6.96 21.88
C PRO A 42 -21.06 6.84 20.55
N ALA A 43 -19.72 6.93 20.60
CA ALA A 43 -18.88 6.77 19.42
C ALA A 43 -19.09 5.40 18.75
N MET A 44 -19.25 4.35 19.54
CA MET A 44 -19.53 2.97 19.10
C MET A 44 -20.69 2.39 19.91
N MET A 45 -21.53 1.59 19.26
CA MET A 45 -22.58 0.82 19.92
C MET A 45 -22.48 -0.65 19.49
N ARG A 46 -22.42 -1.57 20.47
CA ARG A 46 -22.38 -3.01 20.26
C ARG A 46 -23.78 -3.63 20.42
N PRO A 47 -24.15 -4.62 19.61
CA PRO A 47 -25.43 -5.31 19.76
C PRO A 47 -25.59 -5.95 21.16
N GLY A 48 -26.78 -5.84 21.75
CA GLY A 48 -27.12 -6.47 23.02
C GLY A 48 -26.50 -5.82 24.27
N LYS A 49 -25.89 -4.63 24.12
CA LYS A 49 -25.31 -3.88 25.24
C LYS A 49 -26.12 -2.63 25.54
N ASP A 50 -26.09 -2.23 26.81
CA ASP A 50 -26.74 -1.01 27.28
C ASP A 50 -25.88 0.21 26.95
N TYR A 51 -26.52 1.23 26.36
CA TYR A 51 -25.91 2.51 26.06
C TYR A 51 -26.80 3.66 26.51
N MET A 52 -26.17 4.74 26.94
CA MET A 52 -26.86 5.98 27.30
C MET A 52 -26.89 6.92 26.10
N ILE A 53 -28.07 7.44 25.79
CA ILE A 53 -28.31 8.49 24.80
C ILE A 53 -28.76 9.72 25.55
N THR A 54 -28.15 10.86 25.26
CA THR A 54 -28.49 12.14 25.90
C THR A 54 -29.08 13.08 24.87
N ALA A 55 -30.14 13.79 25.24
CA ALA A 55 -30.73 14.84 24.42
C ALA A 55 -30.77 16.17 25.18
N THR A 56 -30.33 17.24 24.55
CA THR A 56 -30.45 18.61 25.07
C THR A 56 -31.76 19.21 24.56
N ILE A 57 -32.60 19.67 25.48
CA ILE A 57 -33.86 20.35 25.19
C ILE A 57 -33.67 21.82 25.51
N LYS A 58 -33.92 22.70 24.55
CA LYS A 58 -33.72 24.15 24.69
C LYS A 58 -35.07 24.85 24.66
N ASN A 59 -35.19 25.96 25.38
CA ASN A 59 -36.27 26.93 25.19
C ASN A 59 -35.71 28.17 24.49
N GLU A 60 -35.89 28.28 23.18
CA GLU A 60 -35.44 29.42 22.36
C GLU A 60 -36.45 30.58 22.33
N GLY A 61 -37.58 30.40 23.02
CA GLY A 61 -38.65 31.39 23.15
C GLY A 61 -38.29 32.52 24.12
N GLY A 62 -39.04 33.62 24.06
CA GLY A 62 -38.82 34.76 24.96
C GLY A 62 -39.59 34.68 26.27
N GLU A 63 -40.37 33.62 26.50
CA GLU A 63 -41.00 33.32 27.78
C GLU A 63 -40.61 31.92 28.29
N GLY A 64 -40.71 31.70 29.60
CA GLY A 64 -40.48 30.38 30.18
C GLY A 64 -41.69 29.46 30.02
N THR A 65 -41.47 28.13 29.95
CA THR A 65 -42.54 27.13 29.75
C THR A 65 -43.65 27.19 30.79
N GLY A 66 -43.34 27.66 32.01
CA GLY A 66 -44.28 27.85 33.12
C GLY A 66 -44.82 26.56 33.75
N VAL A 67 -44.78 25.45 33.02
CA VAL A 67 -45.12 24.10 33.44
C VAL A 67 -43.98 23.14 33.08
N ALA A 68 -44.00 21.97 33.70
CA ALA A 68 -43.18 20.85 33.27
C ALA A 68 -43.82 20.20 32.02
N PHE A 69 -42.99 19.59 31.20
CA PHE A 69 -43.34 18.89 29.97
C PHE A 69 -42.69 17.51 29.95
N ASN A 70 -43.00 16.70 28.93
CA ASN A 70 -42.44 15.37 28.79
C ASN A 70 -41.55 15.25 27.56
N VAL A 71 -40.49 14.44 27.66
CA VAL A 71 -39.60 14.16 26.52
C VAL A 71 -39.67 12.68 26.19
N SER A 72 -39.93 12.35 24.93
CA SER A 72 -40.01 10.95 24.48
C SER A 72 -38.86 10.58 23.56
N LEU A 73 -38.43 9.33 23.64
CA LEU A 73 -37.54 8.67 22.69
C LEU A 73 -38.34 7.60 21.93
N ALA A 74 -38.29 7.64 20.62
CA ALA A 74 -38.66 6.53 19.75
C ALA A 74 -37.42 5.98 19.05
N VAL A 75 -37.37 4.66 18.87
CA VAL A 75 -36.34 3.95 18.09
C VAL A 75 -37.02 3.26 16.93
N ASP A 76 -36.54 3.49 15.72
CA ASP A 76 -37.09 2.93 14.47
C ASP A 76 -38.60 3.17 14.32
N GLY A 77 -39.04 4.38 14.68
CA GLY A 77 -40.45 4.79 14.65
C GLY A 77 -41.32 4.20 15.77
N THR A 78 -40.77 3.35 16.64
CA THR A 78 -41.51 2.75 17.76
C THR A 78 -41.21 3.50 19.06
N PRO A 79 -42.22 3.89 19.85
CA PRO A 79 -41.99 4.48 21.17
C PRO A 79 -41.12 3.57 22.04
N TYR A 80 -40.02 4.11 22.58
CA TYR A 80 -39.01 3.36 23.32
C TYR A 80 -39.01 3.74 24.81
N ALA A 81 -38.90 5.02 25.12
CA ALA A 81 -38.87 5.53 26.49
C ALA A 81 -39.47 6.94 26.58
N LYS A 82 -39.81 7.36 27.79
CA LYS A 82 -40.35 8.69 28.08
C LYS A 82 -39.83 9.16 29.44
N GLU A 83 -39.30 10.37 29.47
CA GLU A 83 -38.94 11.09 30.69
C GLU A 83 -40.06 12.07 31.01
N GLU A 84 -40.58 12.00 32.23
CA GLU A 84 -41.73 12.80 32.66
C GLU A 84 -41.33 13.93 33.60
N GLY A 85 -42.05 15.05 33.51
CA GLY A 85 -41.85 16.17 34.44
C GLY A 85 -40.56 16.96 34.21
N VAL A 86 -40.12 17.09 32.96
CA VAL A 86 -38.96 17.88 32.55
C VAL A 86 -39.29 19.38 32.63
N GLY A 87 -38.38 20.18 33.19
CA GLY A 87 -38.58 21.64 33.36
C GLY A 87 -39.25 22.03 34.69
N PRO A 88 -39.85 23.23 34.80
CA PRO A 88 -40.00 24.25 33.75
C PRO A 88 -38.67 24.85 33.30
N LEU A 89 -38.61 25.34 32.06
CA LEU A 89 -37.44 26.05 31.51
C LEU A 89 -37.74 27.54 31.39
N ALA A 90 -36.82 28.40 31.85
CA ALA A 90 -36.92 29.84 31.56
C ALA A 90 -36.59 30.14 30.09
N ALA A 91 -36.86 31.36 29.65
CA ALA A 91 -36.47 31.81 28.30
C ALA A 91 -34.95 31.71 28.12
N GLY A 92 -34.51 31.07 27.04
CA GLY A 92 -33.09 30.83 26.72
C GLY A 92 -32.42 29.71 27.52
N GLU A 93 -33.12 29.04 28.44
CA GLU A 93 -32.56 27.93 29.22
C GLU A 93 -32.60 26.60 28.46
N SER A 94 -31.79 25.65 28.92
CA SER A 94 -31.79 24.29 28.40
C SER A 94 -31.68 23.26 29.52
N THR A 95 -32.07 22.03 29.24
CA THR A 95 -31.88 20.88 30.13
C THR A 95 -31.48 19.65 29.33
N THR A 96 -30.97 18.63 30.01
CA THR A 96 -30.59 17.36 29.39
C THR A 96 -31.45 16.23 29.93
N VAL A 97 -31.85 15.32 29.05
CA VAL A 97 -32.52 14.06 29.40
C VAL A 97 -31.69 12.90 28.86
N SER A 98 -31.70 11.78 29.58
CA SER A 98 -30.93 10.60 29.17
C SER A 98 -31.79 9.35 29.15
N PHE A 99 -31.62 8.53 28.12
CA PHE A 99 -32.32 7.26 27.92
C PHE A 99 -31.30 6.12 27.83
N THR A 100 -31.56 5.01 28.51
CA THR A 100 -30.76 3.78 28.34
C THR A 100 -31.39 2.90 27.26
N VAL A 101 -30.62 2.55 26.24
CA VAL A 101 -31.07 1.70 25.12
C VAL A 101 -30.26 0.41 25.04
N ASN A 102 -30.90 -0.67 24.61
CA ASN A 102 -30.26 -1.95 24.30
C ASN A 102 -30.79 -2.42 22.95
N LEU A 103 -29.90 -2.50 21.95
CA LEU A 103 -30.30 -2.63 20.55
C LEU A 103 -29.71 -3.88 19.91
N ALA A 104 -30.43 -4.43 18.93
CA ALA A 104 -29.92 -5.51 18.09
C ALA A 104 -28.83 -5.00 17.12
N LYS A 105 -28.21 -5.89 16.34
CA LYS A 105 -27.35 -5.46 15.22
C LYS A 105 -28.23 -4.75 14.19
N GLY A 106 -27.82 -3.56 13.77
CA GLY A 106 -28.50 -2.81 12.72
C GLY A 106 -28.29 -1.29 12.82
N CYS A 107 -28.73 -0.60 11.78
CA CYS A 107 -28.84 0.85 11.79
C CYS A 107 -30.16 1.27 12.46
N HIS A 108 -30.06 2.07 13.52
CA HIS A 108 -31.21 2.51 14.29
C HIS A 108 -31.43 4.02 14.18
N GLU A 109 -32.67 4.45 13.94
CA GLU A 109 -33.09 5.86 13.98
C GLU A 109 -33.62 6.21 15.38
N PHE A 110 -32.98 7.17 16.03
CA PHE A 110 -33.41 7.76 17.29
C PHE A 110 -34.16 9.05 17.00
N LYS A 111 -35.41 9.10 17.45
CA LYS A 111 -36.26 10.30 17.39
C LYS A 111 -36.54 10.77 18.81
N VAL A 112 -36.11 11.99 19.13
CA VAL A 112 -36.41 12.64 20.41
C VAL A 112 -37.45 13.73 20.16
N VAL A 113 -38.50 13.74 20.98
CA VAL A 113 -39.57 14.75 20.91
C VAL A 113 -39.72 15.40 22.27
N ALA A 114 -39.41 16.70 22.33
CA ALA A 114 -39.76 17.55 23.46
C ALA A 114 -41.26 17.86 23.43
N ASP A 115 -41.80 18.13 24.61
CA ASP A 115 -43.22 18.31 24.84
C ASP A 115 -44.12 17.26 24.14
N ALA A 116 -43.77 15.99 24.31
CA ALA A 116 -44.40 14.87 23.61
C ALA A 116 -45.91 14.71 23.90
N ASN A 117 -46.46 15.47 24.85
CA ASN A 117 -47.86 15.48 25.23
C ASN A 117 -48.57 16.81 24.94
N SER A 118 -47.88 17.79 24.36
CA SER A 118 -48.39 19.15 24.12
C SER A 118 -48.87 19.82 25.41
N ASP A 119 -48.06 19.70 26.47
CA ASP A 119 -48.29 20.29 27.80
C ASP A 119 -47.97 21.80 27.81
N VAL A 120 -47.08 22.26 26.93
CA VAL A 120 -46.67 23.66 26.78
C VAL A 120 -47.27 24.21 25.49
N SER A 121 -47.85 25.41 25.53
CA SER A 121 -48.24 26.10 24.30
C SER A 121 -47.07 26.93 23.82
N GLU A 122 -46.60 26.62 22.62
CA GLU A 122 -45.35 27.16 22.09
C GLU A 122 -45.60 28.16 20.96
N SER A 123 -44.60 29.00 20.71
CA SER A 123 -44.62 29.94 19.60
C SER A 123 -44.43 29.23 18.25
N ASN A 124 -43.80 28.05 18.27
CA ASN A 124 -43.67 27.12 17.15
C ASN A 124 -43.80 25.69 17.69
N GLU A 125 -44.69 24.90 17.09
CA GLU A 125 -45.01 23.52 17.54
C GLU A 125 -44.37 22.46 16.63
N TYR A 126 -43.52 22.88 15.69
CA TYR A 126 -43.00 22.04 14.60
C TYR A 126 -41.49 21.79 14.70
N ASN A 127 -40.82 22.31 15.72
CA ASN A 127 -39.36 22.27 15.95
C ASN A 127 -38.96 21.51 17.22
N ASN A 128 -39.90 20.80 17.84
CA ASN A 128 -39.71 20.07 19.10
C ASN A 128 -39.13 18.66 18.88
N GLU A 129 -38.75 18.33 17.64
CA GLU A 129 -38.36 17.00 17.20
C GLU A 129 -36.97 16.99 16.57
N GLY A 130 -36.09 16.15 17.12
CA GLY A 130 -34.78 15.82 16.56
C GLY A 130 -34.69 14.35 16.15
N LYS A 131 -33.96 14.07 15.07
CA LYS A 131 -33.66 12.70 14.63
C LYS A 131 -32.17 12.50 14.37
N LYS A 132 -31.66 11.34 14.72
CA LYS A 132 -30.28 10.93 14.46
C LYS A 132 -30.21 9.41 14.29
N LYS A 133 -29.33 8.94 13.41
CA LYS A 133 -29.11 7.50 13.20
C LYS A 133 -27.78 7.04 13.79
N LYS A 134 -27.68 5.76 14.12
CA LYS A 134 -26.40 5.13 14.52
C LYS A 134 -26.43 3.63 14.25
N GLN A 135 -25.29 3.11 13.83
CA GLN A 135 -25.08 1.68 13.73
C GLN A 135 -24.82 1.07 15.13
N ALA A 136 -25.60 0.04 15.48
CA ALA A 136 -25.22 -0.94 16.48
C ALA A 136 -24.58 -2.14 15.76
N GLY A 137 -23.28 -2.37 15.94
CA GLY A 137 -22.56 -3.39 15.17
C GLY A 137 -21.05 -3.44 15.41
N ASN A 138 -20.33 -3.89 14.40
CA ASN A 138 -18.89 -4.17 14.43
C ASN A 138 -18.03 -2.97 14.04
N VAL A 139 -18.58 -1.76 13.99
CA VAL A 139 -17.85 -0.52 13.65
C VAL A 139 -16.59 -0.40 14.52
N ILE A 140 -15.45 -0.12 13.90
CA ILE A 140 -14.17 -0.02 14.59
C ILE A 140 -13.74 1.44 14.66
N VAL A 141 -13.48 1.93 15.87
CA VAL A 141 -12.97 3.29 16.11
C VAL A 141 -11.80 3.25 17.07
N VAL A 142 -10.64 3.72 16.59
CA VAL A 142 -9.41 3.87 17.38
C VAL A 142 -8.90 5.29 17.20
N ASN A 143 -8.93 6.10 18.25
CA ASN A 143 -8.49 7.51 18.18
C ASN A 143 -7.12 7.78 18.81
N SER A 144 -6.50 6.75 19.41
CA SER A 144 -5.16 6.75 20.01
C SER A 144 -4.73 5.32 20.31
N ASN A 145 -3.47 5.13 20.73
CA ASN A 145 -2.92 3.79 21.05
C ASN A 145 -3.79 2.98 22.03
N SER A 146 -4.37 3.60 23.06
CA SER A 146 -5.23 2.89 24.03
C SER A 146 -6.55 2.40 23.44
N GLY A 147 -6.95 2.89 22.27
CA GLY A 147 -8.15 2.42 21.58
C GLY A 147 -8.06 0.94 21.19
N PHE A 148 -6.87 0.45 20.86
CA PHE A 148 -6.69 -0.97 20.54
C PHE A 148 -6.88 -1.89 21.75
N ASP A 149 -6.41 -1.48 22.94
CA ASP A 149 -6.62 -2.26 24.17
C ASP A 149 -8.11 -2.40 24.48
N ASN A 150 -8.91 -1.37 24.21
CA ASN A 150 -10.37 -1.44 24.34
C ASN A 150 -10.95 -2.47 23.36
N LEU A 151 -10.53 -2.47 22.09
CA LEU A 151 -10.98 -3.46 21.12
C LEU A 151 -10.62 -4.90 21.53
N VAL A 152 -9.43 -5.10 22.10
CA VAL A 152 -9.02 -6.40 22.67
C VAL A 152 -9.96 -6.79 23.81
N SER A 153 -10.27 -5.87 24.72
CA SER A 153 -11.18 -6.14 25.84
C SER A 153 -12.62 -6.45 25.40
N GLU A 154 -13.05 -5.88 24.28
CA GLU A 154 -14.35 -6.12 23.66
C GLU A 154 -14.39 -7.39 22.80
N GLY A 155 -13.23 -8.00 22.51
CA GLY A 155 -13.10 -9.18 21.66
C GLY A 155 -13.14 -8.91 20.15
N PHE A 156 -12.88 -7.67 19.72
CA PHE A 156 -12.80 -7.27 18.31
C PHE A 156 -11.37 -7.20 17.77
N ALA A 157 -10.38 -7.34 18.65
CA ALA A 157 -8.98 -7.43 18.26
C ALA A 157 -8.25 -8.45 19.13
N THR A 158 -7.11 -8.93 18.63
CA THR A 158 -6.13 -9.69 19.41
C THR A 158 -4.77 -8.97 19.37
N THR A 159 -3.82 -9.41 20.20
CA THR A 159 -2.45 -8.90 20.15
C THR A 159 -1.45 -9.98 20.55
N ASP A 160 -0.27 -9.95 19.92
CA ASP A 160 0.90 -10.74 20.30
C ASP A 160 1.86 -9.96 21.25
N GLY A 161 1.45 -8.77 21.69
CA GLY A 161 2.23 -7.84 22.49
C GLY A 161 3.08 -6.86 21.68
N THR A 162 3.18 -7.03 20.36
CA THR A 162 3.87 -6.13 19.42
C THR A 162 2.91 -5.52 18.41
N THR A 163 1.98 -6.32 17.89
CA THR A 163 1.04 -5.96 16.84
C THR A 163 -0.38 -6.24 17.29
N TYR A 164 -1.32 -5.39 16.90
CA TYR A 164 -2.76 -5.63 17.08
C TYR A 164 -3.37 -6.19 15.80
N TYR A 165 -4.28 -7.15 15.94
CA TYR A 165 -4.92 -7.83 14.80
C TYR A 165 -6.43 -7.65 14.88
N ILE A 166 -7.04 -7.11 13.82
CA ILE A 166 -8.49 -7.00 13.63
C ILE A 166 -8.84 -7.94 12.48
N GLU A 167 -9.51 -9.04 12.78
CA GLU A 167 -9.64 -10.16 11.84
C GLU A 167 -11.06 -10.70 11.76
N ASP A 168 -11.43 -11.22 10.59
CA ASP A 168 -12.66 -11.98 10.35
C ASP A 168 -13.95 -11.22 10.70
N LEU A 169 -13.97 -9.89 10.49
CA LEU A 169 -15.12 -9.04 10.79
C LEU A 169 -15.92 -8.66 9.55
N ASP A 170 -17.24 -8.72 9.70
CA ASP A 170 -18.25 -8.12 8.81
C ASP A 170 -18.70 -6.77 9.38
N ILE A 171 -18.41 -5.67 8.67
CA ILE A 171 -18.50 -4.30 9.17
C ILE A 171 -19.30 -3.43 8.20
N GLU A 172 -20.43 -2.90 8.69
CA GLU A 172 -21.25 -1.91 8.02
C GLU A 172 -21.40 -0.66 8.91
N ASN A 173 -21.64 0.53 8.33
CA ASN A 173 -21.93 1.73 9.11
C ASN A 173 -22.82 2.75 8.37
N CYS A 174 -24.10 2.82 8.73
CA CYS A 174 -25.06 3.69 8.06
C CYS A 174 -24.85 5.21 8.22
N GLU A 175 -23.99 5.67 9.13
CA GLU A 175 -23.80 7.11 9.44
C GLU A 175 -22.32 7.48 9.65
N GLY A 176 -21.39 6.75 9.02
CA GLY A 176 -19.99 7.15 9.00
C GLY A 176 -19.09 6.13 8.32
N ARG A 177 -17.90 5.94 8.91
CA ARG A 177 -16.87 5.02 8.42
C ARG A 177 -16.97 3.65 9.08
N GLY A 178 -16.64 2.59 8.37
CA GLY A 178 -16.65 1.24 8.92
C GLY A 178 -15.51 1.04 9.93
N ILE A 179 -14.28 1.29 9.48
CA ILE A 179 -13.05 1.27 10.28
C ILE A 179 -12.45 2.67 10.26
N ASP A 180 -12.29 3.27 11.44
CA ASP A 180 -11.67 4.59 11.62
C ASP A 180 -10.52 4.48 12.63
N ILE A 181 -9.27 4.54 12.15
CA ILE A 181 -8.06 4.44 12.97
C ILE A 181 -7.23 5.70 12.81
N GLN A 182 -7.00 6.40 13.92
CA GLN A 182 -6.32 7.69 13.94
C GLN A 182 -5.30 7.81 15.07
N ASN A 183 -4.31 8.69 14.85
CA ASN A 183 -3.36 9.17 15.85
C ASN A 183 -2.63 8.04 16.59
N THR A 184 -2.10 7.08 15.84
CA THR A 184 -1.44 5.91 16.42
C THR A 184 -0.20 5.50 15.64
N ASN A 185 0.79 5.03 16.37
CA ASN A 185 2.03 4.48 15.82
C ASN A 185 2.25 3.02 16.20
N VAL A 186 1.26 2.40 16.87
CA VAL A 186 1.34 0.98 17.19
C VAL A 186 1.13 0.18 15.91
N PRO A 187 1.91 -0.89 15.68
CA PRO A 187 1.68 -1.77 14.55
C PRO A 187 0.30 -2.44 14.65
N PHE A 188 -0.42 -2.46 13.53
CA PHE A 188 -1.69 -3.18 13.46
C PHE A 188 -1.90 -3.81 12.08
N VAL A 189 -2.68 -4.89 12.05
CA VAL A 189 -3.08 -5.61 10.84
C VAL A 189 -4.60 -5.75 10.85
N ILE A 190 -5.25 -5.29 9.80
CA ILE A 190 -6.64 -5.63 9.46
C ILE A 190 -6.58 -6.75 8.43
N ASN A 191 -7.14 -7.91 8.73
CA ASN A 191 -7.01 -9.09 7.89
C ASN A 191 -8.35 -9.81 7.69
N ASN A 192 -8.67 -10.22 6.46
CA ASN A 192 -9.88 -11.00 6.16
C ASN A 192 -11.19 -10.35 6.67
N CYS A 193 -11.28 -9.02 6.57
CA CYS A 193 -12.49 -8.28 6.95
C CYS A 193 -13.32 -7.94 5.70
N THR A 194 -14.64 -7.84 5.86
CA THR A 194 -15.56 -7.28 4.85
C THR A 194 -16.12 -5.97 5.38
N VAL A 195 -15.83 -4.86 4.69
CA VAL A 195 -16.26 -3.51 5.07
C VAL A 195 -17.13 -2.93 3.98
N HIS A 196 -18.41 -2.72 4.27
CA HIS A 196 -19.40 -2.42 3.25
C HIS A 196 -20.49 -1.45 3.70
N ASP A 197 -21.21 -0.86 2.74
CA ASP A 197 -22.39 -0.01 2.97
C ASP A 197 -22.15 1.10 4.02
N CYS A 198 -20.93 1.64 4.09
CA CYS A 198 -20.60 2.75 4.97
C CYS A 198 -21.01 4.07 4.31
N SER A 199 -21.66 4.98 5.05
CA SER A 199 -22.10 6.26 4.49
C SER A 199 -20.96 7.23 4.14
N GLU A 200 -19.75 6.98 4.65
CA GLU A 200 -18.52 7.64 4.25
C GLU A 200 -17.52 6.67 3.59
N SER A 201 -16.31 6.55 4.15
CA SER A 201 -15.29 5.60 3.71
C SER A 201 -15.48 4.25 4.39
N GLY A 202 -15.20 3.15 3.70
CA GLY A 202 -15.12 1.85 4.36
C GLY A 202 -14.02 1.87 5.44
N VAL A 203 -12.79 2.16 5.03
CA VAL A 203 -11.62 2.25 5.91
C VAL A 203 -11.02 3.65 5.84
N PHE A 204 -10.70 4.23 6.99
CA PHE A 204 -10.06 5.52 7.12
C PHE A 204 -8.90 5.47 8.10
N PHE A 205 -7.72 5.86 7.60
CA PHE A 205 -6.52 6.04 8.38
C PHE A 205 -6.13 7.52 8.42
N LYS A 206 -5.79 8.02 9.60
CA LYS A 206 -5.29 9.40 9.75
C LYS A 206 -4.19 9.53 10.79
N SER A 207 -3.07 10.17 10.44
CA SER A 207 -1.98 10.38 11.39
C SER A 207 -1.50 9.06 11.99
N ILE A 208 -1.27 8.06 11.12
CA ILE A 208 -0.81 6.74 11.52
C ILE A 208 0.55 6.38 10.92
N THR A 209 1.22 5.42 11.56
CA THR A 209 2.36 4.72 10.96
C THR A 209 2.35 3.23 11.30
N ASN A 210 2.91 2.38 10.42
CA ASN A 210 3.02 0.92 10.58
C ASN A 210 1.67 0.17 10.58
N GLY A 211 0.70 0.65 9.80
CA GLY A 211 -0.59 -0.04 9.61
C GLY A 211 -0.55 -0.98 8.41
N LYS A 212 -1.26 -2.11 8.50
CA LYS A 212 -1.51 -3.00 7.35
C LYS A 212 -2.99 -3.32 7.21
N ILE A 213 -3.49 -3.34 5.99
CA ILE A 213 -4.76 -3.98 5.63
C ILE A 213 -4.49 -5.01 4.53
N SER A 214 -4.90 -6.26 4.78
CA SER A 214 -4.76 -7.33 3.80
C SER A 214 -5.91 -8.30 3.74
N ASP A 215 -5.99 -9.01 2.60
CA ASP A 215 -6.92 -10.10 2.37
C ASP A 215 -8.39 -9.71 2.64
N SER A 216 -8.71 -8.42 2.54
CA SER A 216 -10.00 -7.85 2.95
C SER A 216 -10.80 -7.38 1.74
N THR A 217 -12.13 -7.33 1.90
CA THR A 217 -13.06 -6.77 0.91
C THR A 217 -13.60 -5.43 1.41
N VAL A 218 -13.49 -4.38 0.60
CA VAL A 218 -14.01 -3.04 0.91
C VAL A 218 -14.90 -2.57 -0.23
N GLU A 219 -16.23 -2.63 -0.02
CA GLU A 219 -17.18 -2.49 -1.12
C GLU A 219 -18.40 -1.62 -0.84
N LYS A 220 -18.99 -1.02 -1.88
CA LYS A 220 -20.30 -0.33 -1.82
C LYS A 220 -20.38 0.79 -0.79
N ASN A 221 -19.24 1.36 -0.41
CA ASN A 221 -19.22 2.51 0.49
C ASN A 221 -19.60 3.77 -0.30
N HIS A 222 -20.35 4.66 0.34
CA HIS A 222 -20.94 5.83 -0.31
C HIS A 222 -19.92 6.91 -0.69
N LEU A 223 -18.71 6.85 -0.15
CA LEU A 223 -17.60 7.68 -0.58
C LEU A 223 -16.41 6.82 -1.01
N LYS A 224 -15.48 6.48 -0.12
CA LYS A 224 -14.20 5.85 -0.48
C LYS A 224 -14.15 4.41 0.00
N GLY A 225 -13.41 3.56 -0.70
CA GLY A 225 -13.04 2.26 -0.15
C GLY A 225 -12.08 2.45 1.03
N ILE A 226 -10.81 2.69 0.73
CA ILE A 226 -9.73 2.85 1.70
C ILE A 226 -9.14 4.25 1.55
N ARG A 227 -9.18 5.06 2.61
CA ARG A 227 -8.64 6.43 2.61
C ARG A 227 -7.54 6.62 3.64
N LEU A 228 -6.46 7.29 3.24
CA LEU A 228 -5.32 7.65 4.09
C LEU A 228 -5.14 9.18 4.11
N ARG A 229 -4.76 9.73 5.26
CA ARG A 229 -4.37 11.15 5.43
C ARG A 229 -3.24 11.29 6.43
N ASN A 230 -2.16 12.00 6.11
CA ASN A 230 -1.01 12.17 6.99
C ASN A 230 -0.49 10.82 7.53
N CYS A 231 -0.26 9.85 6.65
CA CYS A 231 0.11 8.48 7.01
C CYS A 231 1.48 8.12 6.45
N SER A 232 2.24 7.26 7.14
CA SER A 232 3.47 6.70 6.56
C SER A 232 3.72 5.24 6.90
N HIS A 233 4.41 4.52 6.02
CA HIS A 233 4.72 3.09 6.22
C HIS A 233 3.43 2.28 6.42
N VAL A 234 2.50 2.39 5.46
CA VAL A 234 1.24 1.63 5.46
C VAL A 234 1.22 0.67 4.29
N ASP A 235 0.89 -0.58 4.57
CA ASP A 235 0.76 -1.64 3.57
C ASP A 235 -0.73 -1.92 3.27
N ILE A 236 -1.13 -1.78 2.01
CA ILE A 236 -2.45 -2.14 1.49
C ILE A 236 -2.22 -3.30 0.53
N ASP A 237 -2.42 -4.53 0.99
CA ASP A 237 -1.93 -5.73 0.31
C ASP A 237 -3.03 -6.77 0.06
N ASN A 238 -3.22 -7.20 -1.18
CA ASN A 238 -4.15 -8.28 -1.54
C ASN A 238 -5.63 -8.04 -1.12
N ASN A 239 -6.13 -6.82 -1.30
CA ASN A 239 -7.53 -6.49 -1.01
C ASN A 239 -8.38 -6.44 -2.28
N LEU A 240 -9.68 -6.72 -2.13
CA LEU A 240 -10.71 -6.42 -3.13
C LEU A 240 -11.39 -5.09 -2.77
N VAL A 241 -11.22 -4.06 -3.59
CA VAL A 241 -11.78 -2.72 -3.35
C VAL A 241 -12.70 -2.36 -4.51
N GLN A 242 -14.01 -2.46 -4.30
CA GLN A 242 -14.96 -2.43 -5.43
C GLN A 242 -16.24 -1.65 -5.19
N GLU A 243 -16.82 -1.13 -6.27
CA GLU A 243 -18.16 -0.52 -6.27
C GLU A 243 -18.34 0.59 -5.22
N ASN A 244 -17.26 1.24 -4.79
CA ASN A 244 -17.35 2.42 -3.92
C ASN A 244 -17.74 3.63 -4.77
N ALA A 245 -18.67 4.44 -4.28
CA ALA A 245 -19.31 5.46 -5.11
C ALA A 245 -18.37 6.61 -5.52
N LYS A 246 -17.19 6.72 -4.89
CA LYS A 246 -16.10 7.60 -5.32
C LYS A 246 -14.80 6.82 -5.53
N TYR A 247 -13.81 6.98 -4.66
CA TYR A 247 -12.47 6.45 -4.87
C TYR A 247 -12.36 5.03 -4.31
N GLY A 248 -11.65 4.14 -5.02
CA GLY A 248 -11.28 2.83 -4.49
C GLY A 248 -10.28 2.98 -3.35
N ILE A 249 -9.03 3.31 -3.69
CA ILE A 249 -7.97 3.61 -2.72
C ILE A 249 -7.56 5.08 -2.87
N ASP A 250 -7.57 5.82 -1.77
CA ASP A 250 -7.45 7.28 -1.77
C ASP A 250 -6.38 7.74 -0.77
N VAL A 251 -5.16 7.91 -1.27
CA VAL A 251 -4.03 8.50 -0.53
C VAL A 251 -4.10 10.01 -0.73
N PHE A 252 -4.72 10.70 0.22
CA PHE A 252 -5.10 12.11 0.06
C PHE A 252 -4.49 12.99 1.16
N PRO A 253 -3.99 14.19 0.84
CA PRO A 253 -3.39 15.04 1.84
C PRO A 253 -4.43 15.68 2.77
N SER A 254 -4.00 16.01 3.99
CA SER A 254 -4.82 16.80 4.91
C SER A 254 -5.03 18.23 4.40
N LEU A 255 -4.10 18.75 3.58
CA LEU A 255 -4.18 20.07 2.97
C LEU A 255 -3.70 20.02 1.52
N MET A 256 -4.61 20.22 0.57
CA MET A 256 -4.23 20.41 -0.83
C MET A 256 -3.45 21.72 -1.03
N PRO A 257 -2.44 21.76 -1.90
CA PRO A 257 -1.93 20.67 -2.74
C PRO A 257 -0.69 19.97 -2.14
N TYR A 258 -0.55 19.86 -0.82
CA TYR A 258 0.69 19.40 -0.18
C TYR A 258 0.58 17.94 0.26
N PRO A 259 1.21 16.97 -0.46
CA PRO A 259 1.27 15.57 -0.02
C PRO A 259 1.78 15.48 1.42
N ASP A 260 1.07 14.71 2.25
CA ASP A 260 1.45 14.44 3.64
C ASP A 260 1.52 12.94 3.95
N CYS A 261 1.30 12.10 2.94
CA CYS A 261 1.50 10.67 3.01
C CYS A 261 2.82 10.28 2.34
N GLU A 262 3.55 9.34 2.93
CA GLU A 262 4.82 8.87 2.38
C GLU A 262 5.04 7.38 2.65
N TYR A 263 5.78 6.69 1.76
CA TYR A 263 6.10 5.26 1.92
C TYR A 263 4.85 4.37 2.08
N ILE A 264 3.84 4.63 1.27
CA ILE A 264 2.64 3.78 1.18
C ILE A 264 2.90 2.67 0.15
N CYS A 265 2.66 1.42 0.53
CA CYS A 265 2.77 0.27 -0.35
C CYS A 265 1.38 -0.24 -0.72
N ILE A 266 0.98 -0.11 -1.98
CA ILE A 266 -0.28 -0.60 -2.53
C ILE A 266 0.04 -1.80 -3.43
N THR A 267 -0.15 -3.01 -2.92
CA THR A 267 0.31 -4.24 -3.58
C THR A 267 -0.77 -5.29 -3.77
N ASN A 268 -0.76 -6.00 -4.90
CA ASN A 268 -1.64 -7.16 -5.14
C ASN A 268 -3.15 -6.90 -5.03
N ASN A 269 -3.61 -5.64 -5.03
CA ASN A 269 -5.04 -5.34 -4.85
C ASN A 269 -5.81 -5.48 -6.16
N THR A 270 -7.08 -5.85 -6.05
CA THR A 270 -8.05 -5.72 -7.15
C THR A 270 -8.94 -4.53 -6.88
N VAL A 271 -8.83 -3.48 -7.72
CA VAL A 271 -9.57 -2.23 -7.60
C VAL A 271 -10.50 -2.07 -8.81
N ILE A 272 -11.81 -2.21 -8.61
CA ILE A 272 -12.77 -2.36 -9.72
C ILE A 272 -14.10 -1.65 -9.51
N GLY A 273 -14.64 -1.01 -10.55
CA GLY A 273 -16.01 -0.47 -10.50
C GLY A 273 -16.18 0.73 -9.57
N ASN A 274 -15.10 1.44 -9.22
CA ASN A 274 -15.17 2.68 -8.46
C ASN A 274 -15.23 3.88 -9.44
N LEU A 275 -15.54 5.09 -8.95
CA LEU A 275 -15.46 6.32 -9.77
C LEU A 275 -14.02 6.65 -10.16
N TYR A 276 -13.08 6.44 -9.23
CA TYR A 276 -11.64 6.51 -9.46
C TYR A 276 -11.01 5.26 -8.86
N GLY A 277 -10.03 4.66 -9.53
CA GLY A 277 -9.34 3.47 -9.03
C GLY A 277 -8.47 3.80 -7.81
N ILE A 278 -7.27 4.31 -8.07
CA ILE A 278 -6.30 4.73 -7.05
C ILE A 278 -6.01 6.22 -7.22
N ASP A 279 -6.20 7.00 -6.16
CA ASP A 279 -5.70 8.37 -6.06
C ASP A 279 -4.43 8.38 -5.19
N LEU A 280 -3.30 8.74 -5.79
CA LEU A 280 -1.96 8.67 -5.22
C LEU A 280 -1.38 10.08 -5.06
N ILE A 281 -1.76 10.74 -3.96
CA ILE A 281 -1.24 12.06 -3.56
C ILE A 281 -0.32 11.88 -2.35
N GLY A 282 0.69 11.04 -2.52
CA GLY A 282 1.72 10.73 -1.52
C GLY A 282 3.08 10.50 -2.17
N ASP A 283 4.15 10.78 -1.45
CA ASP A 283 5.52 10.70 -1.95
C ASP A 283 6.18 9.36 -1.62
N HIS A 284 7.19 8.95 -2.39
CA HIS A 284 7.98 7.73 -2.13
C HIS A 284 7.15 6.46 -1.98
N CYS A 285 6.01 6.38 -2.67
CA CYS A 285 5.08 5.27 -2.58
C CYS A 285 5.44 4.16 -3.59
N VAL A 286 4.91 2.96 -3.34
CA VAL A 286 5.03 1.82 -4.25
C VAL A 286 3.65 1.31 -4.60
N VAL A 287 3.30 1.33 -5.89
CA VAL A 287 2.06 0.76 -6.42
C VAL A 287 2.43 -0.36 -7.37
N ARG A 288 2.23 -1.61 -6.96
CA ARG A 288 2.64 -2.76 -7.79
C ARG A 288 1.73 -3.96 -7.74
N ASP A 289 1.77 -4.76 -8.80
CA ASP A 289 1.06 -6.04 -8.87
C ASP A 289 -0.47 -5.90 -8.70
N ASN A 290 -1.04 -4.70 -8.88
CA ASN A 290 -2.48 -4.48 -8.73
C ASN A 290 -3.24 -4.74 -10.04
N VAL A 291 -4.51 -5.10 -9.94
CA VAL A 291 -5.46 -5.15 -11.05
C VAL A 291 -6.45 -4.00 -10.89
N ILE A 292 -6.38 -3.00 -11.76
CA ILE A 292 -7.12 -1.75 -11.67
C ILE A 292 -7.95 -1.58 -12.94
N ARG A 293 -9.26 -1.81 -12.85
CA ARG A 293 -10.08 -1.89 -14.07
C ARG A 293 -11.52 -1.47 -13.91
N ASN A 294 -12.16 -1.13 -15.02
CA ASN A 294 -13.57 -0.74 -15.06
C ASN A 294 -13.91 0.34 -14.03
N ASN A 295 -13.01 1.30 -13.76
CA ASN A 295 -13.37 2.47 -12.97
C ASN A 295 -14.10 3.44 -13.90
N THR A 296 -15.32 3.80 -13.52
CA THR A 296 -16.33 4.35 -14.42
C THR A 296 -16.72 5.74 -13.97
N ALA A 297 -16.64 6.69 -14.90
CA ALA A 297 -17.01 8.07 -14.68
C ALA A 297 -18.50 8.19 -14.33
N ALA A 298 -18.87 9.16 -13.48
CA ALA A 298 -20.28 9.38 -13.15
C ALA A 298 -21.05 9.90 -14.38
N MET A 299 -20.36 10.62 -15.26
CA MET A 299 -20.85 11.11 -16.54
C MET A 299 -19.87 10.69 -17.65
N PRO A 300 -20.32 10.02 -18.72
CA PRO A 300 -19.45 9.64 -19.82
C PRO A 300 -18.69 10.83 -20.40
N GLY A 301 -17.37 10.67 -20.58
CA GLY A 301 -16.49 11.71 -21.09
C GLY A 301 -16.11 12.82 -20.10
N SER A 302 -16.40 12.67 -18.80
CA SER A 302 -15.89 13.57 -17.76
C SER A 302 -14.44 13.28 -17.40
N ASP A 303 -13.81 14.19 -16.65
CA ASP A 303 -12.46 14.02 -16.10
C ASP A 303 -12.46 13.14 -14.81
N GLU A 304 -13.20 12.03 -14.89
CA GLU A 304 -13.36 11.01 -13.86
C GLU A 304 -13.07 9.63 -14.47
N GLY A 305 -12.98 8.58 -13.67
CA GLY A 305 -12.78 7.22 -14.22
C GLY A 305 -11.33 6.90 -14.55
N HIS A 306 -10.35 7.60 -13.94
CA HIS A 306 -8.93 7.24 -14.07
C HIS A 306 -8.64 5.93 -13.34
N GLY A 307 -7.74 5.11 -13.91
CA GLY A 307 -7.21 3.93 -13.22
C GLY A 307 -6.37 4.34 -12.01
N ILE A 308 -5.29 5.09 -12.26
CA ILE A 308 -4.46 5.73 -11.23
C ILE A 308 -4.38 7.22 -11.54
N TYR A 309 -4.79 8.06 -10.60
CA TYR A 309 -4.45 9.48 -10.60
C TYR A 309 -3.26 9.69 -9.67
N CYS A 310 -2.22 10.38 -10.12
CA CYS A 310 -1.00 10.56 -9.36
C CYS A 310 -0.58 12.03 -9.35
N PHE A 311 -0.41 12.55 -8.15
CA PHE A 311 0.09 13.90 -7.89
C PHE A 311 1.35 13.89 -7.00
N GLY A 312 1.66 12.74 -6.39
CA GLY A 312 2.86 12.56 -5.56
C GLY A 312 4.17 12.45 -6.37
N ASN A 313 5.28 12.45 -5.65
CA ASN A 313 6.63 12.40 -6.21
C ASN A 313 7.39 11.14 -5.82
N TYR A 314 8.43 10.80 -6.59
CA TYR A 314 9.39 9.74 -6.25
C TYR A 314 8.80 8.35 -6.04
N SER A 315 7.60 8.11 -6.55
CA SER A 315 6.90 6.84 -6.42
C SER A 315 7.28 5.86 -7.53
N LYS A 316 7.13 4.57 -7.25
CA LYS A 316 7.32 3.49 -8.23
C LYS A 316 5.99 2.85 -8.52
N ILE A 317 5.56 2.89 -9.78
CA ILE A 317 4.29 2.33 -10.25
C ILE A 317 4.62 1.25 -11.27
N TYR A 318 4.55 -0.03 -10.89
CA TYR A 318 5.02 -1.09 -11.77
C TYR A 318 4.29 -2.41 -11.67
N ASN A 319 4.30 -3.18 -12.75
CA ASN A 319 3.62 -4.49 -12.84
C ASN A 319 2.13 -4.46 -12.49
N ASN A 320 1.44 -3.33 -12.71
CA ASN A 320 0.00 -3.26 -12.56
C ASN A 320 -0.68 -3.63 -13.88
N THR A 321 -1.84 -4.29 -13.80
CA THR A 321 -2.75 -4.46 -14.94
C THR A 321 -3.81 -3.37 -14.86
N ILE A 322 -3.80 -2.44 -15.82
CA ILE A 322 -4.64 -1.25 -15.85
C ILE A 322 -5.50 -1.30 -17.11
N ALA A 323 -6.80 -1.55 -16.96
CA ALA A 323 -7.63 -1.89 -18.11
C ALA A 323 -9.04 -1.31 -18.05
N TYR A 324 -9.59 -0.92 -19.21
CA TYR A 324 -11.00 -0.57 -19.36
C TYR A 324 -11.49 0.53 -18.40
N ASN A 325 -10.60 1.42 -17.97
CA ASN A 325 -10.99 2.59 -17.21
C ASN A 325 -11.57 3.63 -18.18
N ASP A 326 -12.63 4.33 -17.77
CA ASP A 326 -13.35 5.25 -18.66
C ASP A 326 -12.46 6.39 -19.16
N ASN A 327 -11.44 6.76 -18.38
CA ASN A 327 -10.43 7.75 -18.71
C ASN A 327 -9.02 7.12 -18.65
N TYR A 328 -7.97 7.94 -18.58
CA TYR A 328 -6.59 7.46 -18.65
C TYR A 328 -6.33 6.34 -17.64
N GLY A 329 -5.57 5.34 -18.06
CA GLY A 329 -5.11 4.27 -17.18
C GLY A 329 -4.25 4.84 -16.05
N ILE A 330 -3.33 5.75 -16.38
CA ILE A 330 -2.59 6.56 -15.42
C ILE A 330 -2.63 8.03 -15.87
N TYR A 331 -2.99 8.92 -14.95
CA TYR A 331 -2.91 10.38 -15.11
C TYR A 331 -1.89 10.95 -14.12
N MET A 332 -0.79 11.49 -14.64
CA MET A 332 0.25 12.17 -13.87
C MET A 332 -0.02 13.68 -13.91
N ASP A 333 -0.51 14.23 -12.80
CA ASP A 333 -0.98 15.61 -12.75
C ASP A 333 0.13 16.62 -12.42
N TYR A 334 0.45 17.49 -13.37
CA TYR A 334 1.38 18.61 -13.20
C TYR A 334 0.67 19.99 -13.20
N ASP A 335 -0.66 20.05 -13.06
CA ASP A 335 -1.43 21.29 -13.25
C ASP A 335 -1.18 22.36 -12.16
N THR A 336 -0.45 22.03 -11.09
CA THR A 336 -0.07 22.99 -10.05
C THR A 336 1.46 23.22 -9.99
N PRO A 337 1.98 24.33 -10.55
CA PRO A 337 3.43 24.60 -10.59
C PRO A 337 4.13 24.70 -9.23
N SER A 338 3.39 24.92 -8.13
CA SER A 338 3.94 25.00 -6.78
C SER A 338 4.29 23.64 -6.16
N THR A 339 3.75 22.56 -6.72
CA THR A 339 3.83 21.20 -6.21
C THR A 339 3.78 20.25 -7.42
N PRO A 340 4.86 20.21 -8.20
CA PRO A 340 4.88 19.43 -9.43
C PRO A 340 4.92 17.92 -9.14
N CYS A 341 4.29 17.10 -9.99
CA CYS A 341 4.36 15.64 -9.96
C CYS A 341 5.55 15.15 -10.81
N LEU A 342 6.65 14.81 -10.14
CA LEU A 342 7.96 14.55 -10.75
C LEU A 342 8.61 13.27 -10.22
N TRP A 343 9.54 12.77 -11.04
CA TRP A 343 10.50 11.72 -10.68
C TRP A 343 9.87 10.41 -10.23
N ASN A 344 8.62 10.18 -10.63
CA ASN A 344 8.00 8.87 -10.53
C ASN A 344 8.57 7.94 -11.61
N CYS A 345 8.62 6.65 -11.31
CA CYS A 345 9.11 5.62 -12.24
C CYS A 345 7.99 4.62 -12.53
N ILE A 346 7.55 4.60 -13.79
CA ILE A 346 6.39 3.86 -14.30
C ILE A 346 6.89 2.83 -15.33
N PHE A 347 6.88 1.54 -14.98
CA PHE A 347 7.42 0.49 -15.85
C PHE A 347 6.74 -0.86 -15.61
N GLY A 348 6.82 -1.76 -16.58
CA GLY A 348 6.25 -3.11 -16.51
C GLY A 348 4.73 -3.16 -16.35
N ASN A 349 4.01 -2.03 -16.44
CA ASN A 349 2.56 -2.03 -16.36
C ASN A 349 1.96 -2.55 -17.68
N THR A 350 0.74 -3.07 -17.59
CA THR A 350 -0.02 -3.61 -18.72
C THR A 350 -1.25 -2.73 -18.94
N PHE A 351 -1.28 -1.98 -20.04
CA PHE A 351 -2.36 -1.07 -20.42
C PHE A 351 -3.26 -1.70 -21.48
N ILE A 352 -4.57 -1.78 -21.20
CA ILE A 352 -5.56 -2.40 -22.09
C ILE A 352 -6.80 -1.52 -22.20
N ASP A 353 -7.02 -0.93 -23.37
CA ASP A 353 -8.26 -0.25 -23.75
C ASP A 353 -8.78 0.74 -22.69
N ASN A 354 -7.88 1.51 -22.07
CA ASN A 354 -8.27 2.65 -21.22
C ASN A 354 -8.67 3.83 -22.09
N ASN A 355 -9.48 4.74 -21.57
CA ASN A 355 -9.89 6.01 -22.20
C ASN A 355 -10.52 5.93 -23.60
N VAL A 356 -10.96 4.76 -24.05
CA VAL A 356 -11.47 4.53 -25.42
C VAL A 356 -12.69 5.38 -25.81
N GLN A 357 -13.32 6.05 -24.86
CA GLN A 357 -14.41 6.99 -25.10
C GLN A 357 -13.92 8.34 -25.66
N PHE A 358 -12.62 8.66 -25.52
CA PHE A 358 -12.03 9.93 -25.92
C PHE A 358 -11.29 9.79 -27.25
N SER A 359 -11.92 10.23 -28.35
CA SER A 359 -11.33 10.16 -29.70
C SER A 359 -10.07 11.02 -29.89
N ASP A 360 -9.87 11.98 -29.00
CA ASP A 360 -8.84 13.00 -29.11
C ASP A 360 -7.57 12.61 -28.34
N HIS A 361 -7.65 11.57 -27.51
CA HIS A 361 -6.51 10.99 -26.80
C HIS A 361 -5.76 10.06 -27.75
N ILE A 362 -4.45 10.19 -27.80
CA ILE A 362 -3.59 9.34 -28.65
C ILE A 362 -2.85 8.27 -27.84
N ALA A 363 -2.92 8.36 -26.50
CA ALA A 363 -2.30 7.43 -25.57
C ALA A 363 -3.28 6.97 -24.50
N GLN A 364 -3.00 5.83 -23.85
CA GLN A 364 -3.79 5.35 -22.70
C GLN A 364 -3.40 6.00 -21.37
N CYS A 365 -2.47 6.95 -21.38
CA CYS A 365 -2.00 7.68 -20.20
C CYS A 365 -1.67 9.14 -20.53
N TYR A 366 -1.63 9.96 -19.48
CA TYR A 366 -1.32 11.38 -19.55
C TYR A 366 -0.20 11.74 -18.58
N ASP A 367 0.75 12.55 -19.03
CA ASP A 367 1.84 13.09 -18.22
C ASP A 367 2.40 14.39 -18.79
N SER A 368 2.13 15.48 -18.07
CA SER A 368 2.68 16.80 -18.36
C SER A 368 3.87 17.20 -17.44
N GLY A 369 4.32 16.29 -16.56
CA GLY A 369 5.46 16.48 -15.65
C GLY A 369 6.78 15.90 -16.17
N ASP A 370 7.76 15.75 -15.28
CA ASP A 370 9.06 15.08 -15.56
C ASP A 370 9.11 13.71 -14.85
N ASN A 371 8.46 12.71 -15.42
CA ASN A 371 8.46 11.33 -14.90
C ASN A 371 9.11 10.35 -15.89
N TYR A 372 9.49 9.18 -15.38
CA TYR A 372 10.10 8.12 -16.18
C TYR A 372 9.07 7.06 -16.55
N TRP A 373 8.80 6.87 -17.84
CA TRP A 373 7.89 5.85 -18.38
C TRP A 373 8.58 4.53 -18.72
N ASN A 374 9.76 4.32 -18.15
CA ASN A 374 10.54 3.11 -18.17
C ASN A 374 11.39 3.03 -16.89
N SER A 375 11.97 1.87 -16.63
CA SER A 375 12.87 1.66 -15.50
C SER A 375 14.04 2.64 -15.57
N THR A 376 14.50 3.14 -14.42
CA THR A 376 15.67 4.04 -14.35
C THR A 376 16.99 3.29 -14.21
N VAL A 377 16.92 1.96 -14.12
CA VAL A 377 18.04 1.02 -14.13
C VAL A 377 17.70 -0.14 -15.07
N PRO A 378 18.72 -0.78 -15.68
CA PRO A 378 18.52 -2.05 -16.36
C PRO A 378 17.95 -3.10 -15.41
N LEU A 379 17.02 -3.91 -15.91
CA LEU A 379 16.39 -5.01 -15.20
C LEU A 379 16.52 -6.29 -16.04
N GLY A 380 16.96 -7.37 -15.39
CA GLY A 380 17.26 -8.62 -16.05
C GLY A 380 16.02 -9.49 -16.35
N TYR A 381 15.91 -10.01 -17.57
CA TYR A 381 14.87 -10.98 -17.98
C TYR A 381 15.39 -11.93 -19.07
N TYR A 382 14.69 -13.05 -19.25
CA TYR A 382 14.90 -13.93 -20.40
C TYR A 382 13.89 -13.58 -21.50
N ASN A 383 14.37 -13.47 -22.73
CA ASN A 383 13.51 -13.36 -23.92
C ASN A 383 12.92 -14.73 -24.32
N ASP A 384 12.10 -14.78 -25.37
CA ASP A 384 11.46 -15.97 -25.94
C ASP A 384 12.45 -17.05 -26.41
N THR A 385 13.69 -16.66 -26.71
CA THR A 385 14.78 -17.60 -27.03
C THR A 385 15.43 -18.22 -25.79
N GLY A 386 15.10 -17.74 -24.58
CA GLY A 386 15.73 -18.11 -23.32
C GLY A 386 17.09 -17.45 -23.08
N SER A 387 17.43 -16.41 -23.85
CA SER A 387 18.67 -15.65 -23.71
C SER A 387 18.51 -14.58 -22.63
N PRO A 388 19.51 -14.39 -21.74
CA PRO A 388 19.45 -13.34 -20.73
C PRO A 388 19.66 -11.96 -21.36
N PHE A 389 18.82 -11.01 -21.00
CA PHE A 389 18.95 -9.59 -21.32
C PHE A 389 19.03 -8.79 -20.03
N ASP A 390 19.83 -7.72 -20.07
CA ASP A 390 19.88 -6.69 -19.03
C ASP A 390 19.67 -5.35 -19.70
N ASN A 391 18.44 -4.83 -19.62
CA ASN A 391 18.04 -3.64 -20.37
C ASN A 391 17.05 -2.79 -19.58
N TYR A 392 16.92 -1.52 -19.98
CA TYR A 392 15.82 -0.68 -19.53
C TYR A 392 14.51 -1.24 -20.07
N MET A 393 13.44 -1.18 -19.26
CA MET A 393 12.14 -1.74 -19.62
C MET A 393 11.02 -0.74 -19.37
N GLY A 394 10.14 -0.62 -20.34
CA GLY A 394 8.95 0.20 -20.32
C GLY A 394 7.72 -0.59 -19.92
N ASN A 395 6.60 -0.23 -20.50
CA ASN A 395 5.28 -0.79 -20.24
C ASN A 395 4.77 -1.55 -21.48
N TYR A 396 3.79 -2.42 -21.27
CA TYR A 396 3.07 -3.07 -22.34
C TYR A 396 1.82 -2.26 -22.72
N TRP A 397 1.68 -1.99 -24.02
CA TRP A 397 0.57 -1.20 -24.57
C TRP A 397 -0.23 -2.06 -25.56
N ARG A 398 -1.50 -2.33 -25.25
CA ARG A 398 -2.35 -3.20 -26.08
C ARG A 398 -2.51 -2.71 -27.52
N ASP A 399 -2.53 -1.40 -27.70
CA ASP A 399 -2.68 -0.67 -28.96
C ASP A 399 -1.35 -0.42 -29.67
N TYR A 400 -0.20 -0.84 -29.12
CA TYR A 400 1.13 -0.53 -29.66
C TYR A 400 1.24 -0.77 -31.17
N THR A 401 0.92 -1.99 -31.61
CA THR A 401 1.01 -2.39 -33.02
C THR A 401 0.02 -1.68 -33.94
N GLN A 402 -1.06 -1.13 -33.39
CA GLN A 402 -2.02 -0.31 -34.14
C GLN A 402 -1.47 1.11 -34.30
N SER A 403 -0.85 1.67 -33.26
CA SER A 403 -0.28 3.02 -33.25
C SER A 403 1.03 3.11 -34.04
N TYR A 404 1.84 2.05 -34.01
CA TYR A 404 3.17 1.98 -34.63
C TYR A 404 3.30 0.72 -35.52
N PRO A 405 2.58 0.67 -36.66
CA PRO A 405 2.52 -0.54 -37.51
C PRO A 405 3.84 -0.91 -38.19
N ASP A 406 4.78 0.03 -38.28
CA ASP A 406 6.09 -0.14 -38.90
C ASP A 406 7.22 -0.38 -37.87
N ALA A 407 6.91 -0.45 -36.57
CA ALA A 407 7.90 -0.68 -35.53
C ALA A 407 8.45 -2.11 -35.56
N GLU A 408 9.73 -2.26 -35.25
CA GLU A 408 10.43 -3.54 -35.21
C GLU A 408 10.97 -3.82 -33.80
N GLU A 409 11.33 -5.08 -33.54
CA GLU A 409 11.98 -5.48 -32.30
C GLU A 409 13.46 -5.04 -32.29
N VAL A 410 13.93 -4.54 -31.15
CA VAL A 410 15.35 -4.19 -30.95
C VAL A 410 16.15 -5.43 -30.57
N ASP A 411 17.07 -5.87 -31.43
CA ASP A 411 18.16 -6.81 -31.10
C ASP A 411 17.75 -8.09 -30.34
N GLY A 412 16.53 -8.61 -30.56
CA GLY A 412 16.02 -9.79 -29.87
C GLY A 412 15.63 -9.56 -28.40
N SER A 413 15.45 -8.30 -27.99
CA SER A 413 15.16 -7.91 -26.61
C SER A 413 13.67 -7.96 -26.24
N GLU A 414 12.78 -8.26 -27.18
CA GLU A 414 11.33 -8.11 -27.00
C GLU A 414 10.88 -6.70 -26.56
N ILE A 415 11.67 -5.69 -26.91
CA ILE A 415 11.36 -4.27 -26.78
C ILE A 415 11.19 -3.71 -28.18
N TRP A 416 10.17 -2.90 -28.37
CA TRP A 416 9.95 -2.20 -29.63
C TRP A 416 10.92 -1.04 -29.83
N ASP A 417 11.33 -0.81 -31.08
CA ASP A 417 12.31 0.22 -31.45
C ASP A 417 11.76 1.65 -31.51
N THR A 418 10.43 1.79 -31.51
CA THR A 418 9.74 3.06 -31.58
C THR A 418 9.16 3.42 -30.21
N PRO A 419 9.56 4.55 -29.59
CA PRO A 419 9.01 4.96 -28.31
C PRO A 419 7.49 5.18 -28.38
N TYR A 420 6.77 4.78 -27.33
CA TYR A 420 5.34 5.03 -27.21
C TYR A 420 5.10 6.44 -26.64
N ASP A 421 4.28 7.24 -27.33
CA ASP A 421 3.98 8.62 -26.96
C ASP A 421 3.00 8.68 -25.77
N ILE A 422 3.21 9.63 -24.86
CA ILE A 422 2.34 9.89 -23.70
C ILE A 422 1.62 11.23 -23.91
N ASP A 423 0.31 11.28 -23.64
CA ASP A 423 -0.47 12.52 -23.77
C ASP A 423 -0.01 13.61 -22.79
N GLY A 424 -0.22 14.88 -23.12
CA GLY A 424 -0.01 16.03 -22.21
C GLY A 424 1.35 16.71 -22.25
N GLY A 425 2.38 16.07 -22.79
CA GLY A 425 3.74 16.61 -22.78
C GLY A 425 4.67 16.02 -23.83
N THR A 426 5.96 15.94 -23.50
CA THR A 426 7.00 15.31 -24.33
C THR A 426 7.45 13.95 -23.79
N ASN A 427 6.78 13.45 -22.75
CA ASN A 427 7.11 12.16 -22.14
C ASN A 427 6.83 11.02 -23.12
N LYS A 428 7.69 10.01 -23.05
CA LYS A 428 7.61 8.82 -23.89
C LYS A 428 8.05 7.63 -23.07
N ASP A 429 7.43 6.49 -23.33
CA ASP A 429 8.01 5.20 -22.96
C ASP A 429 9.04 4.82 -24.03
N TYR A 430 10.32 4.84 -23.64
CA TYR A 430 11.45 4.54 -24.54
C TYR A 430 11.81 3.06 -24.62
N ALA A 431 11.13 2.19 -23.85
CA ALA A 431 11.35 0.76 -23.93
C ALA A 431 10.02 -0.04 -23.92
N PRO A 432 9.06 0.23 -24.84
CA PRO A 432 7.76 -0.43 -24.84
C PRO A 432 7.92 -1.95 -24.99
N LEU A 433 7.28 -2.71 -24.10
CA LEU A 433 7.37 -4.17 -24.08
C LEU A 433 6.45 -4.80 -25.15
N MET A 434 6.93 -5.86 -25.80
CA MET A 434 6.15 -6.63 -26.78
C MET A 434 5.06 -7.50 -26.14
N GLN A 435 5.20 -7.85 -24.86
CA GLN A 435 4.22 -8.60 -24.09
C GLN A 435 4.09 -8.06 -22.65
N PRO A 436 3.03 -8.42 -21.89
CA PRO A 436 2.90 -8.06 -20.48
C PRO A 436 4.12 -8.50 -19.65
N TRP A 437 4.55 -7.65 -18.71
CA TRP A 437 5.72 -7.93 -17.86
C TRP A 437 5.62 -9.26 -17.09
N SER A 438 4.40 -9.64 -16.68
CA SER A 438 4.11 -10.91 -16.01
C SER A 438 4.42 -12.16 -16.85
N ASN A 439 4.61 -12.03 -18.16
CA ASN A 439 4.96 -13.13 -19.05
C ASN A 439 6.48 -13.33 -19.21
N TYR A 440 7.30 -12.37 -18.77
CA TYR A 440 8.75 -12.51 -18.82
C TYR A 440 9.23 -13.35 -17.64
N GLU A 441 10.10 -14.33 -17.93
CA GLU A 441 10.87 -14.98 -16.88
C GLU A 441 11.93 -13.99 -16.39
N ARG A 442 11.67 -13.40 -15.22
CA ARG A 442 12.57 -12.44 -14.61
C ARG A 442 13.85 -13.15 -14.19
N ILE A 443 14.99 -12.55 -14.48
CA ILE A 443 16.24 -12.92 -13.81
C ILE A 443 16.06 -12.37 -12.40
N PRO A 444 15.79 -13.21 -11.39
CA PRO A 444 15.45 -12.67 -10.09
C PRO A 444 16.71 -11.99 -9.53
N CYS A 445 16.58 -11.05 -8.60
CA CYS A 445 17.75 -10.37 -8.04
C CYS A 445 18.67 -11.34 -7.27
N ASP A 446 18.26 -12.60 -7.08
CA ASP A 446 19.10 -13.73 -6.66
C ASP A 446 19.96 -14.33 -7.81
N GLY A 447 19.76 -13.87 -9.04
CA GLY A 447 20.64 -13.97 -10.21
C GLY A 447 21.73 -12.88 -10.24
N ALA A 448 21.59 -11.83 -9.43
CA ALA A 448 22.71 -11.05 -8.89
C ALA A 448 23.09 -11.57 -7.49
N GLY A 449 23.03 -12.90 -7.33
CA GLY A 449 22.93 -13.59 -6.06
C GLY A 449 23.96 -13.19 -5.02
N ALA A 450 23.57 -13.33 -3.75
CA ALA A 450 24.49 -13.35 -2.64
C ALA A 450 25.68 -14.26 -2.99
N ILE A 451 26.83 -13.67 -3.29
CA ILE A 451 28.05 -14.42 -3.63
C ILE A 451 28.65 -15.03 -2.38
N PHE A 452 29.35 -16.14 -2.52
CA PHE A 452 30.27 -16.59 -1.48
C PHE A 452 31.66 -16.06 -1.80
N ASP A 453 32.10 -15.01 -1.11
CA ASP A 453 33.37 -14.35 -1.38
C ASP A 453 34.24 -14.34 -0.13
N THR A 454 35.45 -14.88 -0.23
CA THR A 454 36.44 -14.80 0.84
C THR A 454 37.09 -13.42 0.89
N GLY A 455 37.08 -12.68 -0.22
CA GLY A 455 37.86 -11.46 -0.43
C GLY A 455 39.37 -11.74 -0.56
N SER A 456 40.14 -10.64 -0.55
CA SER A 456 41.61 -10.67 -0.54
C SER A 456 42.17 -10.57 0.88
N PRO A 457 43.09 -11.45 1.32
CA PRO A 457 43.72 -11.36 2.63
C PRO A 457 44.67 -10.16 2.72
N ALA A 458 44.77 -9.56 3.91
CA ALA A 458 45.75 -8.51 4.19
C ALA A 458 47.20 -8.98 4.00
N ASN A 459 47.47 -10.27 4.25
CA ASN A 459 48.78 -10.90 4.10
C ASN A 459 48.64 -12.15 3.20
N PRO A 460 48.66 -12.00 1.86
CA PRO A 460 48.41 -13.10 0.91
C PRO A 460 49.59 -14.07 0.76
N TYR A 461 50.75 -13.75 1.34
CA TYR A 461 51.97 -14.53 1.25
C TYR A 461 52.34 -15.19 2.59
N PRO A 462 53.06 -16.34 2.58
CA PRO A 462 53.55 -17.08 1.40
C PRO A 462 52.43 -17.65 0.52
N SER A 463 52.73 -17.84 -0.77
CA SER A 463 51.78 -18.40 -1.75
C SER A 463 52.50 -19.43 -2.60
N ILE A 464 51.82 -20.54 -2.86
CA ILE A 464 52.21 -21.60 -3.79
C ILE A 464 50.94 -22.32 -4.23
N PHE A 465 50.94 -22.82 -5.46
CA PHE A 465 49.81 -23.56 -6.00
C PHE A 465 49.78 -25.01 -5.50
N GLY A 466 48.60 -25.64 -5.54
CA GLY A 466 48.40 -26.99 -5.02
C GLY A 466 46.93 -27.35 -4.87
N THR A 467 46.64 -28.37 -4.06
CA THR A 467 45.28 -28.89 -3.85
C THR A 467 44.76 -28.48 -2.48
N HIS A 468 43.67 -27.72 -2.45
CA HIS A 468 42.94 -27.31 -1.26
C HIS A 468 41.71 -28.19 -1.06
N ASN A 469 41.51 -28.67 0.16
CA ASN A 469 40.36 -29.47 0.59
C ASN A 469 39.72 -28.81 1.81
N GLY A 470 38.39 -28.78 1.84
CA GLY A 470 37.66 -28.31 3.01
C GLY A 470 36.16 -28.37 2.83
N THR A 471 35.47 -27.51 3.56
CA THR A 471 34.02 -27.37 3.53
C THR A 471 33.59 -25.90 3.50
N ILE A 472 32.43 -25.65 2.90
CA ILE A 472 31.73 -24.38 2.83
C ILE A 472 30.34 -24.56 3.48
N THR A 473 29.91 -23.60 4.29
CA THR A 473 28.55 -23.54 4.83
C THR A 473 28.01 -22.12 4.68
N VAL A 474 26.90 -21.96 3.97
CA VAL A 474 26.32 -20.66 3.64
C VAL A 474 25.22 -20.26 4.63
N ASN A 475 25.09 -18.96 4.93
CA ASN A 475 24.08 -18.44 5.87
C ASN A 475 22.75 -18.05 5.21
N GLN A 476 22.69 -18.13 3.88
CA GLN A 476 21.54 -17.97 3.01
C GLN A 476 21.73 -18.89 1.79
N ASN A 477 20.69 -19.07 0.97
CA ASN A 477 20.85 -19.85 -0.27
C ASN A 477 21.74 -19.06 -1.25
N ILE A 478 22.72 -19.73 -1.86
CA ILE A 478 23.64 -19.14 -2.84
C ILE A 478 23.65 -20.02 -4.08
N THR A 479 23.31 -19.44 -5.23
CA THR A 479 23.39 -20.13 -6.52
C THR A 479 24.77 -19.90 -7.15
N VAL A 480 25.41 -20.96 -7.60
CA VAL A 480 26.80 -20.99 -8.08
C VAL A 480 26.87 -21.66 -9.45
N ASN A 481 27.47 -21.00 -10.42
CA ASN A 481 27.90 -21.57 -11.71
C ASN A 481 29.29 -21.04 -12.15
N GLY A 482 29.79 -19.96 -11.55
CA GLY A 482 31.17 -19.49 -11.68
C GLY A 482 32.00 -19.56 -10.39
N MET A 483 33.33 -19.69 -10.55
CA MET A 483 34.31 -19.45 -9.50
C MET A 483 35.46 -18.58 -10.00
N TYR A 484 35.80 -17.54 -9.24
CA TYR A 484 36.94 -16.65 -9.46
C TYR A 484 38.02 -16.95 -8.42
N THR A 485 39.29 -16.96 -8.84
CA THR A 485 40.45 -17.11 -7.95
C THR A 485 41.20 -15.79 -7.85
N TYR A 486 41.44 -15.27 -6.64
CA TYR A 486 42.22 -14.05 -6.47
C TYR A 486 43.72 -14.33 -6.69
N PRO A 487 44.38 -13.73 -7.70
CA PRO A 487 45.79 -13.96 -7.95
C PRO A 487 46.68 -13.11 -7.02
N CYS A 488 47.85 -13.62 -6.68
CA CYS A 488 48.91 -12.78 -6.14
C CYS A 488 49.34 -11.74 -7.19
N SER A 489 49.56 -10.49 -6.79
CA SER A 489 49.96 -9.42 -7.73
C SER A 489 51.22 -9.81 -8.53
N GLY A 490 51.16 -9.65 -9.84
CA GLY A 490 52.25 -10.03 -10.76
C GLY A 490 52.34 -11.52 -11.11
N THR A 491 51.36 -12.33 -10.67
CA THR A 491 51.28 -13.77 -10.97
C THR A 491 50.02 -14.08 -11.79
N GLY A 492 49.97 -15.25 -12.44
CA GLY A 492 48.80 -15.74 -13.17
C GLY A 492 47.91 -16.66 -12.33
N GLY A 493 47.77 -16.41 -11.01
CA GLY A 493 47.02 -17.27 -10.08
C GLY A 493 45.63 -17.63 -10.61
N HIS A 494 45.35 -18.93 -10.78
CA HIS A 494 44.07 -19.43 -11.29
C HIS A 494 43.82 -20.84 -10.75
N THR A 495 42.60 -21.34 -10.97
CA THR A 495 42.22 -22.70 -10.63
C THR A 495 42.12 -23.56 -11.89
N GLU A 496 42.75 -24.73 -11.86
CA GLU A 496 42.70 -25.73 -12.95
C GLU A 496 41.49 -26.66 -12.82
N PHE A 497 41.08 -26.94 -11.58
CA PHE A 497 39.93 -27.80 -11.29
C PHE A 497 39.27 -27.39 -9.97
N ALA A 498 37.94 -27.36 -9.94
CA ALA A 498 37.19 -27.27 -8.70
C ALA A 498 36.03 -28.25 -8.67
N LYS A 499 35.71 -28.74 -7.48
CA LYS A 499 34.55 -29.59 -7.21
C LYS A 499 33.91 -29.16 -5.91
N ILE A 500 32.59 -28.99 -5.91
CA ILE A 500 31.79 -28.71 -4.71
C ILE A 500 30.67 -29.74 -4.63
N TRP A 501 30.51 -30.42 -3.49
CA TRP A 501 29.53 -31.49 -3.35
C TRP A 501 29.01 -31.68 -1.93
N ASN A 502 27.84 -32.31 -1.81
CA ASN A 502 27.30 -32.83 -0.56
C ASN A 502 26.82 -34.27 -0.77
N GLU A 503 27.37 -35.22 -0.02
CA GLU A 503 27.06 -36.65 -0.18
C GLU A 503 25.63 -37.00 0.26
N THR A 504 25.05 -36.25 1.18
CA THR A 504 23.70 -36.50 1.72
C THR A 504 22.61 -36.04 0.77
N THR A 505 22.77 -34.89 0.11
CA THR A 505 21.80 -34.36 -0.85
C THR A 505 22.02 -34.91 -2.26
N GLY A 506 23.22 -35.42 -2.57
CA GLY A 506 23.61 -35.85 -3.92
C GLY A 506 24.01 -34.69 -4.85
N ASP A 507 24.06 -33.46 -4.32
CA ASP A 507 24.50 -32.28 -5.05
C ASP A 507 26.00 -32.35 -5.33
N CYS A 508 26.44 -32.08 -6.56
CA CYS A 508 27.85 -32.15 -6.94
C CYS A 508 28.10 -31.42 -8.26
N ALA A 509 28.91 -30.37 -8.27
CA ALA A 509 29.30 -29.64 -9.48
C ALA A 509 30.83 -29.63 -9.64
N GLU A 510 31.30 -29.69 -10.88
CA GLU A 510 32.73 -29.68 -11.23
C GLU A 510 33.03 -28.61 -12.28
N ALA A 511 34.15 -27.90 -12.11
CA ALA A 511 34.65 -26.90 -13.05
C ALA A 511 36.06 -27.30 -13.49
N HIS A 512 36.33 -27.21 -14.78
CA HIS A 512 37.60 -27.60 -15.40
C HIS A 512 38.15 -26.43 -16.22
N TRP A 513 39.45 -26.19 -16.12
CA TRP A 513 40.11 -25.08 -16.78
C TRP A 513 40.31 -25.34 -18.28
N ASN A 514 40.00 -24.34 -19.10
CA ASN A 514 40.01 -24.41 -20.56
C ASN A 514 41.19 -23.63 -21.20
N GLY A 515 42.27 -23.41 -20.43
CA GLY A 515 43.44 -22.64 -20.87
C GLY A 515 43.31 -21.13 -20.66
N TYR A 516 43.98 -20.33 -21.49
CA TYR A 516 44.03 -18.86 -21.35
C TYR A 516 43.11 -18.03 -22.29
N PRO A 517 41.90 -18.45 -22.68
CA PRO A 517 40.97 -17.53 -23.35
C PRO A 517 40.29 -16.61 -22.33
N GLY A 518 40.17 -15.31 -22.65
CA GLY A 518 39.42 -14.35 -21.82
C GLY A 518 39.98 -14.14 -20.40
N ASP A 519 39.10 -13.95 -19.42
CA ASP A 519 39.44 -13.82 -17.99
C ASP A 519 39.61 -15.22 -17.34
N TYR A 520 40.78 -15.81 -17.58
CA TYR A 520 41.17 -17.16 -17.15
C TYR A 520 41.25 -17.36 -15.62
N HIS A 521 41.05 -16.30 -14.82
CA HIS A 521 40.90 -16.40 -13.38
C HIS A 521 39.54 -16.98 -12.98
N ASN A 522 38.58 -17.00 -13.90
CA ASN A 522 37.26 -17.61 -13.73
C ASN A 522 37.21 -19.00 -14.37
N ILE A 523 36.52 -19.92 -13.71
CA ILE A 523 36.10 -21.21 -14.28
C ILE A 523 34.60 -21.40 -14.05
N SER A 524 33.94 -22.08 -15.00
CA SER A 524 32.52 -22.37 -14.93
C SER A 524 32.29 -23.83 -14.52
N PHE A 525 31.31 -24.04 -13.64
CA PHE A 525 30.87 -25.36 -13.26
C PHE A 525 30.04 -26.00 -14.39
N ASN A 526 30.10 -27.32 -14.48
CA ASN A 526 29.37 -28.10 -15.48
C ASN A 526 27.84 -28.08 -15.31
N LYS A 527 27.36 -27.59 -14.17
CA LYS A 527 25.95 -27.29 -13.90
C LYS A 527 25.86 -26.28 -12.76
N THR A 528 24.75 -25.54 -12.76
CA THR A 528 24.38 -24.66 -11.66
C THR A 528 24.09 -25.45 -10.39
N LEU A 529 24.63 -24.99 -9.27
CA LEU A 529 24.48 -25.58 -7.94
C LEU A 529 23.92 -24.54 -6.98
N THR A 530 22.84 -24.85 -6.27
CA THR A 530 22.35 -24.02 -5.16
C THR A 530 22.88 -24.55 -3.83
N LEU A 531 23.82 -23.83 -3.23
CA LEU A 531 24.27 -24.04 -1.86
C LEU A 531 23.16 -23.62 -0.91
N LYS A 532 22.57 -24.57 -0.18
CA LYS A 532 21.45 -24.30 0.72
C LYS A 532 21.93 -23.79 2.08
N LYS A 533 21.19 -22.82 2.64
CA LYS A 533 21.43 -22.26 3.98
C LYS A 533 21.64 -23.36 5.03
N GLY A 534 22.76 -23.30 5.75
CA GLY A 534 23.09 -24.21 6.86
C GLY A 534 23.52 -25.62 6.43
N VAL A 535 23.59 -25.91 5.12
CA VAL A 535 24.08 -27.19 4.61
C VAL A 535 25.59 -27.11 4.38
N VAL A 536 26.30 -28.16 4.80
CA VAL A 536 27.76 -28.27 4.65
C VAL A 536 28.08 -28.89 3.30
N TYR A 537 28.85 -28.20 2.47
CA TYR A 537 29.37 -28.73 1.19
C TYR A 537 30.86 -28.94 1.29
N HIS A 538 31.37 -30.07 0.82
CA HIS A 538 32.80 -30.30 0.65
C HIS A 538 33.31 -29.63 -0.62
N TYR A 539 34.57 -29.20 -0.62
CA TYR A 539 35.25 -28.69 -1.82
C TYR A 539 36.63 -29.32 -2.03
N ILE A 540 37.00 -29.42 -3.30
CA ILE A 540 38.38 -29.63 -3.79
C ILE A 540 38.66 -28.50 -4.77
N ILE A 541 39.76 -27.78 -4.59
CA ILE A 541 40.22 -26.72 -5.50
C ILE A 541 41.71 -26.96 -5.81
N ASN A 542 42.04 -27.19 -7.07
CA ASN A 542 43.40 -27.35 -7.57
C ASN A 542 43.86 -26.06 -8.24
N THR A 543 44.73 -25.31 -7.59
CA THR A 543 45.30 -24.10 -8.17
C THR A 543 46.47 -24.46 -9.09
N GLY A 544 46.54 -23.83 -10.26
CA GLY A 544 47.59 -24.07 -11.27
C GLY A 544 48.73 -23.04 -11.23
N SER A 545 48.54 -21.96 -10.47
CA SER A 545 49.52 -20.90 -10.25
C SER A 545 49.23 -20.21 -8.91
N TYR A 546 50.02 -19.22 -8.51
CA TYR A 546 50.05 -18.63 -7.17
C TYR A 546 48.74 -17.88 -6.79
N PRO A 547 47.82 -18.49 -6.02
CA PRO A 547 46.62 -17.79 -5.55
C PRO A 547 46.96 -16.95 -4.32
N GLN A 548 46.12 -16.00 -3.94
CA GLN A 548 46.19 -15.42 -2.59
C GLN A 548 45.71 -16.47 -1.58
N ILE A 549 46.38 -16.55 -0.42
CA ILE A 549 46.10 -17.56 0.61
C ILE A 549 45.86 -16.88 1.96
N TYR A 550 44.78 -17.29 2.63
CA TYR A 550 44.57 -17.02 4.04
C TYR A 550 45.29 -18.08 4.87
N HIS A 551 46.13 -17.62 5.80
CA HIS A 551 46.89 -18.46 6.73
C HIS A 551 46.07 -18.68 8.03
N THR A 552 44.93 -19.35 7.89
CA THR A 552 43.97 -19.69 8.97
C THR A 552 43.26 -21.01 8.65
N ASP A 553 42.82 -21.75 9.67
CA ASP A 553 42.10 -23.02 9.54
C ASP A 553 40.60 -22.84 9.21
N ALA A 554 40.02 -21.71 9.60
CA ALA A 554 38.65 -21.31 9.25
C ALA A 554 38.55 -19.80 9.00
N LEU A 555 37.63 -19.42 8.09
CA LEU A 555 37.38 -18.04 7.69
C LEU A 555 35.87 -17.74 7.63
N PRO A 556 35.36 -16.79 8.44
CA PRO A 556 34.03 -16.22 8.23
C PRO A 556 34.03 -15.28 7.01
N THR A 557 32.93 -15.29 6.29
CA THR A 557 32.61 -14.36 5.19
C THR A 557 31.28 -13.67 5.49
N THR A 558 30.89 -12.69 4.68
CA THR A 558 29.57 -12.05 4.77
C THR A 558 28.43 -13.08 4.66
N ASN A 559 28.59 -14.09 3.80
CA ASN A 559 27.49 -15.00 3.41
C ASN A 559 27.71 -16.46 3.83
N GLY A 560 28.65 -16.72 4.74
CA GLY A 560 28.92 -18.07 5.23
C GLY A 560 30.32 -18.25 5.80
N TRP A 561 30.76 -19.50 5.85
CA TRP A 561 32.04 -19.93 6.40
C TRP A 561 32.73 -20.91 5.46
N ILE A 562 34.06 -20.85 5.41
CA ILE A 562 34.92 -21.82 4.73
C ILE A 562 36.01 -22.30 5.71
N ASN A 563 36.42 -23.56 5.61
CA ASN A 563 37.57 -24.09 6.36
C ASN A 563 38.61 -24.73 5.45
N CYS A 564 39.81 -24.96 5.99
CA CYS A 564 40.85 -25.79 5.40
C CYS A 564 40.91 -27.10 6.18
N THR A 565 40.47 -28.20 5.57
CA THR A 565 40.78 -29.54 6.09
C THR A 565 42.23 -29.90 5.77
N GLU A 566 42.66 -29.61 4.54
CA GLU A 566 44.02 -29.85 4.09
C GLU A 566 44.37 -29.08 2.82
N PHE A 567 45.53 -28.44 2.82
CA PHE A 567 46.21 -27.97 1.63
C PHE A 567 47.50 -28.75 1.40
N THR A 568 47.70 -29.30 0.21
CA THR A 568 48.97 -29.92 -0.22
C THR A 568 49.60 -29.08 -1.32
N ASP A 569 50.79 -28.53 -1.06
CA ASP A 569 51.50 -27.70 -2.03
C ASP A 569 52.17 -28.51 -3.14
N ALA A 570 52.65 -27.83 -4.19
CA ALA A 570 53.35 -28.45 -5.32
C ALA A 570 54.63 -29.24 -4.94
N ASN A 571 55.17 -29.06 -3.73
CA ASN A 571 56.32 -29.82 -3.22
C ASN A 571 55.89 -31.02 -2.34
N GLY A 572 54.59 -31.26 -2.18
CA GLY A 572 54.03 -32.34 -1.37
C GLY A 572 53.95 -32.03 0.13
N LYS A 573 54.14 -30.77 0.55
CA LYS A 573 54.00 -30.38 1.96
C LYS A 573 52.53 -30.09 2.28
N ARG A 574 52.08 -30.56 3.45
CA ARG A 574 50.69 -30.49 3.90
C ARG A 574 50.52 -29.40 4.97
N TYR A 575 49.39 -28.71 4.92
CA TYR A 575 48.99 -27.63 5.81
C TYR A 575 47.51 -27.79 6.16
N THR A 576 47.09 -27.30 7.33
CA THR A 576 45.68 -27.35 7.78
C THR A 576 45.10 -25.95 7.97
N ASP A 577 45.82 -24.93 7.54
CA ASP A 577 45.56 -23.51 7.79
C ASP A 577 45.72 -22.66 6.53
N TRP A 578 45.56 -23.24 5.33
CA TRP A 578 45.81 -22.55 4.05
C TRP A 578 44.56 -22.58 3.17
N ILE A 579 43.70 -21.57 3.34
CA ILE A 579 42.45 -21.39 2.60
C ILE A 579 42.72 -20.54 1.34
N PRO A 580 42.30 -20.98 0.14
CA PRO A 580 42.47 -20.18 -1.07
C PRO A 580 41.48 -19.00 -1.07
N ALA A 581 41.93 -17.84 -1.53
CA ALA A 581 41.05 -16.70 -1.75
C ALA A 581 40.24 -16.90 -3.04
N ILE A 582 38.92 -17.03 -2.91
CA ILE A 582 37.99 -17.34 -4.01
C ILE A 582 36.68 -16.56 -3.88
N ARG A 583 35.96 -16.48 -5.01
CA ARG A 583 34.58 -16.02 -5.07
C ARG A 583 33.74 -17.01 -5.87
N LEU A 584 32.63 -17.47 -5.31
CA LEU A 584 31.60 -18.28 -5.99
C LEU A 584 30.41 -17.38 -6.33
N PHE A 585 29.97 -17.46 -7.58
CA PHE A 585 28.93 -16.60 -8.14
C PHE A 585 28.12 -17.38 -9.18
N LEU A 586 26.97 -16.84 -9.62
CA LEU A 586 26.19 -17.40 -10.71
C LEU A 586 26.93 -17.21 -12.04
#